data_AF-A0A6J4UUY2-F1
#
_entry.id   AF-A0A6J4UUY2-F1
#
_cell.length_a   1.000
_cell.length_b   1.000
_cell.length_c   1.000
_cell.angle_alpha   90.00
_cell.angle_beta   90.00
_cell.angle_gamma   90.00
#
_symmetry.space_group_name_H-M   'P 1'
#
loop_
_entity.id
_entity.type
_entity.pdbx_description
1 polymer ?
#
loop_
_entity_poly.entity_id
_entity_poly.type
_entity_poly.pdbx_seq_one_letter_code
_entity_poly.pdbx_strand_id
1 'polypeptide(L)'
;MNLRTVLLGLVLLLWIVVQYGLIAWALRDLSRRSRVRGDNKAAWALLILLVPIAGPLVYAVYGPASFLSRPVPPKRQPDDTRIS
;
A
#
# COMPACT_ATOMS: atom_id res chain seq x y z
N MET A 1 -19.63 14.09 2.42
CA MET A 1 -18.42 13.24 2.50
C MET A 1 -18.49 12.43 3.78
N ASN A 2 -18.40 11.10 3.73
CA ASN A 2 -18.58 10.25 4.91
C ASN A 2 -17.36 10.36 5.85
N LEU A 3 -17.57 10.41 7.17
CA LEU A 3 -16.50 10.54 8.17
C LEU A 3 -15.39 9.50 7.99
N ARG A 4 -15.77 8.26 7.66
CA ARG A 4 -14.82 7.17 7.35
C ARG A 4 -13.95 7.49 6.14
N THR A 5 -14.53 8.04 5.07
CA THR A 5 -13.80 8.42 3.86
C THR A 5 -12.82 9.56 4.15
N VAL A 6 -13.20 10.52 4.98
CA VAL A 6 -12.32 11.60 5.42
C VAL A 6 -11.17 11.06 6.27
N LEU A 7 -11.45 10.16 7.21
CA LEU A 7 -10.43 9.54 8.06
C LEU A 7 -9.40 8.75 7.24
N LEU A 8 -9.86 7.96 6.28
CA LEU A 8 -8.99 7.19 5.37
C LEU A 8 -8.13 8.13 4.50
N GLY A 9 -8.73 9.19 3.97
CA GLY A 9 -8.00 10.20 3.20
C GLY A 9 -6.91 10.89 4.02
N LEU A 10 -7.20 11.24 5.27
CA LEU A 10 -6.24 11.88 6.17
C LEU A 10 -5.07 10.96 6.52
N VAL A 11 -5.34 9.70 6.83
CA VAL A 11 -4.30 8.70 7.13
C VAL A 11 -3.41 8.47 5.92
N LEU A 12 -3.99 8.36 4.73
CA LEU A 12 -3.24 8.18 3.49
C LEU A 12 -2.38 9.40 3.17
N LEU A 13 -2.92 10.61 3.34
CA LEU A 13 -2.18 11.85 3.15
C LEU A 13 -1.00 11.96 4.13
N LEU A 14 -1.22 11.65 5.41
CA LEU A 14 -0.16 11.66 6.41
C LEU A 14 0.93 10.64 6.08
N TRP A 15 0.53 9.44 5.66
CA TRP A 15 1.45 8.39 5.23
C TRP A 15 2.33 8.86 4.05
N ILE A 16 1.73 9.49 3.05
CA ILE A 16 2.42 10.08 1.89
C ILE A 16 3.41 11.15 2.37
N VAL A 17 2.96 12.10 3.19
CA VAL A 17 3.81 13.21 3.67
C VAL A 17 5.02 12.67 4.45
N VAL A 18 4.82 11.68 5.31
CA VAL A 18 5.90 11.05 6.09
C VAL A 18 6.87 10.31 5.16
N GLN A 19 6.36 9.52 4.22
CA GLN A 19 7.18 8.82 3.22
C GLN A 19 8.07 9.77 2.41
N TYR A 20 7.46 10.74 1.74
CA TYR A 20 8.19 11.70 0.90
C TYR A 20 9.07 12.65 1.73
N GLY A 21 8.62 13.01 2.93
CA GLY A 21 9.39 13.80 3.89
C GLY A 21 10.66 13.09 4.34
N LEU A 22 10.57 11.79 4.70
CA LEU A 22 11.74 10.99 5.07
C LEU A 22 12.69 10.80 3.89
N ILE A 23 12.19 10.55 2.68
CA ILE A 23 13.03 10.44 1.48
C ILE A 23 13.79 11.75 1.26
N ALA A 24 13.09 12.89 1.25
CA ALA A 24 13.71 14.19 1.05
C ALA A 24 14.70 14.55 2.18
N TRP A 25 14.36 14.23 3.42
CA TRP A 25 15.22 14.46 4.58
C TRP A 25 16.47 13.57 4.55
N ALA A 26 16.33 12.30 4.19
CA ALA A 26 17.43 11.37 4.02
C ALA A 26 18.36 11.79 2.87
N LEU A 27 17.81 12.20 1.73
CA LEU A 27 18.60 12.76 0.63
C LEU A 27 19.36 14.03 1.08
N ARG A 28 18.71 14.90 1.85
CA ARG A 28 19.31 16.13 2.38
C ARG A 28 20.41 15.84 3.40
N ASP A 29 20.22 14.89 4.30
CA ASP A 29 21.23 14.46 5.28
C ASP A 29 22.44 13.83 4.57
N LEU A 30 22.17 12.97 3.59
CA LEU A 30 23.20 12.32 2.77
C LEU A 30 23.96 13.35 1.91
N SER A 31 23.27 14.32 1.33
CA SER A 31 23.91 15.42 0.59
C SER A 31 24.79 16.30 1.49
N ARG A 32 24.47 16.43 2.77
CA ARG A 32 25.24 17.23 3.74
C ARG A 32 26.46 16.50 4.29
N ARG A 33 26.47 15.16 4.33
CA ARG A 33 27.64 14.36 4.74
C ARG A 33 28.45 13.88 3.53
N SER A 34 29.67 14.42 3.39
CA SER A 34 30.61 14.09 2.30
C SER A 34 31.17 12.65 2.39
N ARG A 35 31.21 12.04 3.57
CA ARG A 35 31.63 10.64 3.79
C ARG A 35 30.71 9.94 4.79
N VAL A 36 30.06 8.87 4.37
CA VAL A 36 29.34 7.93 5.23
C VAL A 36 30.12 6.60 5.25
N ARG A 37 30.22 5.96 6.42
CA ARG A 37 30.98 4.71 6.65
C ARG A 37 30.55 3.62 5.65
N GLY A 38 31.36 3.41 4.60
CA GLY A 38 31.16 2.36 3.60
C GLY A 38 31.13 2.78 2.13
N ASP A 39 31.39 4.06 1.79
CA ASP A 39 31.42 4.64 0.42
C ASP A 39 30.15 4.48 -0.45
N ASN A 40 29.18 3.66 -0.03
CA ASN A 40 28.04 3.31 -0.87
C ASN A 40 26.80 4.17 -0.58
N LYS A 41 26.94 5.47 -0.84
CA LYS A 41 25.90 6.50 -0.71
C LYS A 41 24.61 6.12 -1.46
N ALA A 42 24.76 5.49 -2.63
CA ALA A 42 23.66 5.02 -3.45
C ALA A 42 22.91 3.82 -2.82
N ALA A 43 23.59 2.91 -2.12
CA ALA A 43 22.95 1.74 -1.51
C ALA A 43 22.00 2.14 -0.37
N TRP A 44 22.35 3.16 0.42
CA TRP A 44 21.46 3.67 1.48
C TRP A 44 20.24 4.40 0.92
N ALA A 45 20.43 5.21 -0.14
CA ALA A 45 19.30 5.82 -0.83
C ALA A 45 18.38 4.76 -1.46
N LEU A 46 18.97 3.73 -2.06
CA LEU A 46 18.23 2.61 -2.64
C LEU A 46 17.47 1.85 -1.57
N LEU A 47 18.08 1.57 -0.40
CA LEU A 47 17.40 0.92 0.73
C LEU A 47 16.17 1.71 1.19
N ILE A 48 16.29 3.03 1.34
CA ILE A 48 15.19 3.92 1.74
C ILE A 48 14.09 3.94 0.68
N LEU A 49 14.44 3.82 -0.60
CA LEU A 49 13.47 3.72 -1.70
C LEU A 49 12.84 2.33 -1.79
N LEU A 50 13.59 1.27 -1.47
CA LEU A 50 13.16 -0.12 -1.62
C LEU A 50 12.28 -0.59 -0.47
N VAL A 51 12.52 -0.14 0.77
CA VAL A 51 11.71 -0.48 1.95
C VAL A 51 10.20 -0.25 1.73
N PRO A 52 9.75 0.91 1.22
CA PRO A 52 8.34 1.14 0.97
C PRO A 52 7.77 0.39 -0.24
N ILE A 53 8.62 -0.08 -1.16
CA ILE A 53 8.21 -0.94 -2.29
C ILE A 53 8.13 -2.39 -1.84
N ALA A 54 9.03 -2.82 -0.94
CA ALA A 54 9.08 -4.18 -0.42
C ALA A 54 7.79 -4.56 0.33
N GLY A 55 7.18 -3.64 1.08
CA GLY A 55 5.90 -3.91 1.76
C GLY A 55 4.77 -4.34 0.80
N PRO A 56 4.41 -3.51 -0.20
CA PRO A 56 3.46 -3.88 -1.24
C PRO A 56 3.88 -5.10 -2.05
N LEU A 57 5.17 -5.26 -2.34
CA LEU A 57 5.68 -6.40 -3.11
C LEU A 57 5.49 -7.71 -2.34
N VAL A 58 5.82 -7.73 -1.05
CA VAL A 58 5.56 -8.86 -0.15
C VAL A 58 4.06 -9.12 -0.07
N TYR A 59 3.23 -8.09 0.12
CA TYR A 59 1.78 -8.25 0.15
C TYR A 59 1.23 -8.81 -1.17
N ALA A 60 1.76 -8.38 -2.32
CA ALA A 60 1.34 -8.89 -3.63
C ALA A 60 1.77 -10.34 -3.88
N VAL A 61 2.98 -10.72 -3.43
CA VAL A 61 3.51 -12.08 -3.55
C VAL A 61 2.77 -13.06 -2.63
N TYR A 62 2.43 -12.63 -1.41
CA TYR A 62 1.69 -13.46 -0.45
C TYR A 62 0.17 -13.32 -0.54
N GLY A 63 -0.34 -12.34 -1.29
CA GLY A 63 -1.77 -12.04 -1.44
C GLY A 63 -2.59 -12.84 -2.47
N PRO A 64 -2.05 -13.70 -3.37
CA PRO A 64 -2.91 -14.43 -4.28
C PRO A 64 -3.53 -15.63 -3.56
N ALA A 65 -4.64 -15.39 -2.85
CA ALA A 65 -5.54 -16.46 -2.41
C ALA A 65 -7.03 -16.10 -2.43
N SER A 66 -7.45 -14.82 -2.40
CA SER A 66 -8.89 -14.54 -2.19
C SER A 66 -9.40 -13.20 -2.71
N PHE A 67 -8.93 -12.73 -3.86
CA PHE A 67 -9.65 -11.67 -4.58
C PHE A 67 -10.96 -12.25 -5.14
N LEU A 68 -12.01 -12.20 -4.31
CA LEU A 68 -13.43 -12.23 -4.70
C LEU A 68 -13.92 -13.56 -5.31
N SER A 69 -14.01 -14.61 -4.49
CA SER A 69 -15.14 -15.53 -4.64
C SER A 69 -16.41 -14.79 -4.19
N ARG A 70 -16.97 -13.94 -5.06
CA ARG A 70 -18.34 -13.46 -4.87
C ARG A 70 -19.22 -14.71 -4.87
N PRO A 71 -19.97 -15.01 -3.81
CA PRO A 71 -20.98 -16.06 -3.87
C PRO A 71 -21.92 -15.69 -5.02
N VAL A 72 -22.05 -16.56 -6.02
CA VAL A 72 -23.05 -16.37 -7.08
C VAL A 72 -24.40 -16.31 -6.36
N PRO A 73 -25.16 -15.19 -6.43
CA PRO A 73 -26.44 -15.09 -5.76
C PRO A 73 -27.33 -16.22 -6.30
N PRO A 74 -28.03 -16.97 -5.43
CA PRO A 74 -28.87 -18.07 -5.87
C PRO A 74 -29.87 -17.53 -6.89
N LYS A 75 -29.89 -18.16 -8.07
CA LYS A 75 -30.85 -17.85 -9.13
C LYS A 75 -32.23 -18.05 -8.51
N ARG A 76 -33.03 -16.98 -8.34
CA ARG A 76 -34.43 -17.11 -7.92
C ARG A 76 -35.09 -18.08 -8.89
N GLN A 77 -35.33 -19.29 -8.41
CA GLN A 77 -36.14 -20.26 -9.11
C GLN A 77 -37.57 -19.71 -9.06
N PRO A 78 -38.21 -19.43 -10.21
CA PRO A 78 -39.61 -19.04 -10.23
C PRO A 78 -40.38 -20.13 -9.50
N ASP A 79 -41.05 -19.73 -8.43
CA ASP A 79 -41.85 -20.60 -7.60
C ASP A 79 -42.89 -21.28 -8.51
N ASP A 80 -42.82 -22.61 -8.60
CA ASP A 80 -43.79 -23.48 -9.28
C ASP A 80 -45.13 -23.48 -8.50
N THR A 81 -45.55 -22.34 -7.98
CA THR A 81 -46.86 -22.13 -7.33
C THR A 81 -47.99 -22.01 -8.36
N ARG A 82 -47.77 -22.54 -9.57
CA ARG A 82 -48.85 -22.93 -10.47
C ARG A 82 -49.13 -24.40 -10.17
N ILE A 83 -50.36 -24.66 -9.75
CA ILE A 83 -51.03 -25.97 -9.66
C ILE A 83 -50.79 -26.73 -8.33
N SER A 84 -51.70 -26.52 -7.38
CA SER A 84 -52.39 -27.57 -6.61
C SER A 84 -53.61 -26.97 -5.92
#